data_AF-A0A0R0E389-F1
#
_entry.id   AF-A0A0R0E389-F1
#
_cell.length_a   1.000
_cell.length_b   1.000
_cell.length_c   1.000
_cell.angle_alpha   90.00
_cell.angle_beta   90.00
_cell.angle_gamma   90.00
#
_symmetry.space_group_name_H-M   'P 1'
#
loop_
_entity.id
_entity.type
_entity.pdbx_description
1 polymer ?
#
loop_
_entity_poly.entity_id
_entity_poly.type
_entity_poly.pdbx_seq_one_letter_code
_entity_poly.pdbx_strand_id
1 'polypeptide(L)'
;MENKHVAVFAFPFGTHFMALLNLVLKLAQTAPNCSFSFICTQKSNATHFNRPHIPKNIKAYSISDGIPMSHAQLANHPIEKVNLFLKTGPQNLQKDMPQDLLIVGERETMFSRTLVSLAKVLPQAKAVVMNLFEELDPPLFVQDMRSKLQSLLYVVPLPSPLLPPSDTDSSGCLSCSKSVAYVCFGTLVAPPPHELVTVAEALEESGFPFLWSLMEGLMDLLPNGFLERTKMRGKVVSWAPQSQVLAHDSSGVFVSNCGANSVTESVCGGVPMICRPFFGDEGVAGRLIEDVWEIGVVMEGKVFTENGVLKSLNLILAQEEGKKIRDNALKVKQTVQDATRPEGQAARDLKTLIEIISTTS
;
A
#
# COMPACT_ATOMS: atom_id res chain seq x y z
N MET A 1 -10.31 -20.15 30.33
CA MET A 1 -9.84 -20.02 28.94
C MET A 1 -8.45 -19.45 29.03
N GLU A 2 -7.45 -20.13 28.48
CA GLU A 2 -6.08 -19.63 28.45
C GLU A 2 -6.03 -18.37 27.59
N ASN A 3 -5.53 -17.25 28.14
CA ASN A 3 -5.36 -16.02 27.37
C ASN A 3 -4.25 -16.26 26.36
N LYS A 4 -4.61 -16.36 25.08
CA LYS A 4 -3.63 -16.52 24.01
C LYS A 4 -2.86 -15.22 23.80
N HIS A 5 -1.60 -15.35 23.42
CA HIS A 5 -0.74 -14.22 23.15
C HIS A 5 -0.17 -14.30 21.73
N VAL A 6 -0.33 -13.21 20.98
CA VAL A 6 0.09 -13.08 19.60
C VAL A 6 1.15 -11.98 19.52
N ALA A 7 2.37 -12.33 19.17
CA ALA A 7 3.41 -11.36 18.85
C ALA A 7 3.32 -10.97 17.37
N VAL A 8 3.29 -9.67 17.07
CA VAL A 8 3.20 -9.12 15.72
C VAL A 8 4.44 -8.29 15.45
N PHE A 9 5.26 -8.70 14.47
CA PHE A 9 6.47 -7.97 14.07
C PHE A 9 6.20 -7.18 12.80
N ALA A 10 6.20 -5.84 12.90
CA ALA A 10 5.89 -4.97 11.78
C ALA A 10 7.16 -4.37 11.15
N PHE A 11 7.20 -4.36 9.82
CA PHE A 11 8.23 -3.63 9.08
C PHE A 11 7.91 -2.12 9.12
N PRO A 12 8.83 -1.26 9.57
CA PRO A 12 8.52 0.14 9.93
C PRO A 12 8.41 1.09 8.74
N PHE A 13 8.85 0.68 7.55
CA PHE A 13 8.93 1.55 6.38
C PHE A 13 7.77 1.34 5.41
N GLY A 14 7.44 2.39 4.65
CA GLY A 14 6.35 2.37 3.67
C GLY A 14 5.00 2.15 4.32
N THR A 15 4.11 1.50 3.57
CA THR A 15 2.72 1.24 3.99
C THR A 15 2.56 -0.09 4.72
N HIS A 16 3.63 -0.87 4.91
CA HIS A 16 3.63 -2.17 5.60
C HIS A 16 3.06 -2.07 7.02
N PHE A 17 3.48 -1.06 7.78
CA PHE A 17 3.03 -0.85 9.15
C PHE A 17 1.50 -0.71 9.24
N MET A 18 0.90 0.09 8.34
CA MET A 18 -0.54 0.36 8.38
C MET A 18 -1.38 -0.81 7.89
N ALA A 19 -0.95 -1.52 6.85
CA ALA A 19 -1.63 -2.73 6.39
C ALA A 19 -1.70 -3.78 7.51
N LEU A 20 -0.57 -4.04 8.18
CA LEU A 20 -0.52 -5.00 9.27
C LEU A 20 -1.29 -4.52 10.50
N LEU A 21 -1.24 -3.23 10.85
CA LEU A 21 -2.03 -2.71 11.96
C LEU A 21 -3.54 -2.86 11.71
N ASN A 22 -4.02 -2.58 10.50
CA ASN A 22 -5.45 -2.74 10.17
C ASN A 22 -5.91 -4.19 10.32
N LEU A 23 -5.08 -5.16 9.91
CA LEU A 23 -5.34 -6.58 10.14
C LEU A 23 -5.41 -6.90 11.63
N VAL A 24 -4.43 -6.46 12.41
CA VAL A 24 -4.39 -6.69 13.87
C VAL A 24 -5.58 -6.06 14.57
N LEU A 25 -6.00 -4.85 14.19
CA LEU A 25 -7.19 -4.21 14.74
C LEU A 25 -8.44 -5.07 14.50
N LYS A 26 -8.61 -5.62 13.30
CA LYS A 26 -9.72 -6.51 12.96
C LYS A 26 -9.67 -7.83 13.75
N LEU A 27 -8.48 -8.43 13.86
CA LEU A 27 -8.27 -9.66 14.62
C LEU A 27 -8.53 -9.47 16.12
N ALA A 28 -8.04 -8.38 16.71
CA ALA A 28 -8.22 -8.08 18.13
C ALA A 28 -9.68 -7.85 18.51
N GLN A 29 -10.48 -7.29 17.61
CA GLN A 29 -11.93 -7.15 17.80
C GLN A 29 -12.67 -8.49 17.71
N THR A 30 -12.22 -9.37 16.81
CA THR A 30 -12.89 -10.65 16.56
C THR A 30 -12.45 -11.73 17.57
N ALA A 31 -11.28 -11.57 18.17
CA ALA A 31 -10.71 -12.46 19.19
C ALA A 31 -10.38 -11.68 20.49
N PRO A 32 -11.39 -11.24 21.27
CA PRO A 32 -11.18 -10.44 22.48
C PRO A 32 -10.42 -11.18 23.59
N ASN A 33 -10.38 -12.51 23.54
CA ASN A 33 -9.63 -13.35 24.48
C ASN A 33 -8.13 -13.52 24.10
N CYS A 34 -7.72 -12.98 22.95
CA CYS A 34 -6.33 -12.95 22.52
C CYS A 34 -5.72 -11.59 22.85
N SER A 35 -4.50 -11.61 23.38
CA SER A 35 -3.67 -10.42 23.58
C SER A 35 -2.66 -10.29 22.44
N PHE A 36 -2.40 -9.07 21.98
CA PHE A 36 -1.54 -8.77 20.84
C PHE A 36 -0.39 -7.84 21.26
N SER A 37 0.85 -8.29 21.11
CA SER A 37 2.04 -7.43 21.24
C SER A 37 2.50 -6.96 19.87
N PHE A 38 2.29 -5.68 19.56
CA PHE A 38 2.68 -5.08 18.28
C PHE A 38 4.08 -4.48 18.38
N ILE A 39 5.05 -5.08 17.71
CA ILE A 39 6.48 -4.78 17.83
C ILE A 39 6.94 -4.04 16.57
N CYS A 40 7.39 -2.79 16.74
CA CYS A 40 7.91 -1.96 15.65
C CYS A 40 8.80 -0.84 16.18
N THR A 41 9.28 0.07 15.33
CA THR A 41 10.12 1.19 15.78
C THR A 41 9.32 2.18 16.64
N GLN A 42 10.02 2.88 17.55
CA GLN A 42 9.41 3.93 18.37
C GLN A 42 8.71 5.00 17.53
N LYS A 43 9.32 5.41 16.42
CA LYS A 43 8.76 6.42 15.51
C LYS A 43 7.43 5.97 14.90
N SER A 44 7.37 4.75 14.36
CA SER A 44 6.15 4.22 13.76
C SER A 44 5.06 4.04 14.83
N ASN A 45 5.41 3.49 16.00
CA ASN A 45 4.45 3.33 17.09
C ASN A 45 3.89 4.66 17.59
N ALA A 46 4.74 5.67 17.85
CA ALA A 46 4.30 6.98 18.33
C ALA A 46 3.33 7.69 17.36
N THR A 47 3.52 7.48 16.06
CA THR A 47 2.66 8.06 15.02
C THR A 47 1.26 7.45 15.01
N HIS A 48 1.14 6.16 15.31
CA HIS A 48 -0.08 5.41 15.04
C HIS A 48 -0.81 4.90 16.29
N PHE A 49 -0.13 4.74 17.43
CA PHE A 49 -0.73 4.22 18.66
C PHE A 49 -1.39 5.28 19.56
N ASN A 50 -1.29 6.57 19.22
CA ASN A 50 -1.97 7.67 19.95
C ASN A 50 -3.46 7.84 19.58
N ARG A 51 -4.07 6.85 18.90
CA ARG A 51 -5.45 6.93 18.38
C ARG A 51 -6.47 6.52 19.45
N PRO A 52 -7.64 7.20 19.56
CA PRO A 52 -8.61 6.99 20.65
C PRO A 52 -9.36 5.63 20.63
N HIS A 53 -9.09 4.73 19.69
CA HIS A 53 -9.90 3.53 19.45
C HIS A 53 -9.08 2.23 19.34
N ILE A 54 -7.85 2.20 19.87
CA ILE A 54 -7.08 0.95 19.87
C ILE A 54 -7.65 0.00 20.92
N PRO A 55 -8.07 -1.22 20.53
CA PRO A 55 -8.52 -2.25 21.46
C PRO A 55 -7.55 -2.46 22.62
N LYS A 56 -8.09 -2.60 23.85
CA LYS A 56 -7.28 -2.77 25.09
C LYS A 56 -6.40 -4.02 25.08
N ASN A 57 -6.73 -5.00 24.25
CA ASN A 57 -5.96 -6.22 24.07
C ASN A 57 -4.80 -6.08 23.07
N ILE A 58 -4.50 -4.88 22.56
CA ILE A 58 -3.30 -4.59 21.77
C ILE A 58 -2.35 -3.69 22.57
N LYS A 59 -1.08 -4.07 22.65
CA LYS A 59 -0.02 -3.26 23.26
C LYS A 59 1.17 -3.11 22.31
N ALA A 60 1.62 -1.86 22.12
CA ALA A 60 2.79 -1.56 21.30
C ALA A 60 4.10 -1.71 22.08
N TYR A 61 5.12 -2.26 21.42
CA TYR A 61 6.48 -2.42 21.91
C TYR A 61 7.45 -1.84 20.89
N SER A 62 8.40 -1.05 21.37
CA SER A 62 9.34 -0.33 20.52
C SER A 62 10.67 -1.08 20.41
N ILE A 63 11.17 -1.25 19.20
CA ILE A 63 12.53 -1.71 18.89
C ILE A 63 13.34 -0.57 18.27
N SER A 64 14.67 -0.71 18.27
CA SER A 64 15.57 0.22 17.58
C SER A 64 15.32 0.20 16.08
N ASP A 65 15.44 1.35 15.42
CA ASP A 65 15.44 1.45 13.96
C ASP A 65 16.82 1.17 13.34
N GLY A 66 17.85 1.01 14.18
CA GLY A 66 19.23 0.75 13.76
C GLY A 66 19.95 1.97 13.17
N ILE A 67 19.34 3.16 13.20
CA ILE A 67 19.91 4.38 12.63
C ILE A 67 20.83 5.04 13.68
N PRO A 68 22.13 5.21 13.40
CA PRO A 68 23.04 5.89 14.34
C PRO A 68 22.61 7.36 14.53
N MET A 69 22.61 7.87 15.77
CA MET A 69 22.17 9.23 16.10
C MET A 69 22.91 10.35 15.32
N SER A 70 24.09 10.08 14.79
CA SER A 70 24.91 11.04 14.03
C SER A 70 24.47 11.25 12.57
N HIS A 71 23.50 10.47 12.06
CA HIS A 71 23.17 10.46 10.62
C HIS A 71 21.85 11.19 10.31
N ALA A 72 21.76 12.49 10.62
CA ALA A 72 20.60 13.32 10.27
C ALA A 72 20.32 13.38 8.75
N GLN A 73 21.33 13.12 7.91
CA GLN A 73 21.24 13.17 6.44
C GLN A 73 20.61 11.93 5.79
N LEU A 74 20.42 10.83 6.53
CA LEU A 74 19.75 9.62 6.01
C LEU A 74 18.28 9.86 5.63
N ALA A 75 17.72 11.03 5.96
CA ALA A 75 16.37 11.44 5.58
C ALA A 75 16.08 11.16 4.09
N ASN A 76 17.06 11.40 3.23
CA ASN A 76 16.94 11.39 1.77
C ASN A 76 17.26 10.03 1.10
N HIS A 77 17.65 9.00 1.87
CA HIS A 77 18.02 7.69 1.32
C HIS A 77 17.13 6.56 1.90
N PRO A 78 15.90 6.38 1.38
CA PRO A 78 14.92 5.43 1.92
C PRO A 78 15.42 3.98 1.89
N ILE A 79 16.13 3.57 0.83
CA ILE A 79 16.72 2.22 0.72
C ILE A 79 17.83 2.00 1.76
N GLU A 80 18.61 3.02 2.07
CA GLU A 80 19.68 2.92 3.06
C GLU A 80 19.12 2.75 4.48
N LYS A 81 18.05 3.47 4.83
CA LYS A 81 17.31 3.25 6.08
C LYS A 81 16.80 1.82 6.20
N VAL A 82 16.23 1.27 5.12
CA VAL A 82 15.79 -0.13 5.06
C VAL A 82 16.97 -1.08 5.30
N ASN A 83 18.10 -0.85 4.63
CA ASN A 83 19.30 -1.68 4.80
C ASN A 83 19.87 -1.61 6.24
N LEU A 84 19.89 -0.43 6.88
CA LEU A 84 20.35 -0.27 8.26
C LEU A 84 19.44 -1.00 9.26
N PHE A 85 18.13 -0.90 9.08
CA PHE A 85 17.17 -1.66 9.89
C PHE A 85 17.34 -3.17 9.69
N LEU A 86 17.47 -3.65 8.46
CA LEU A 86 17.66 -5.08 8.18
C LEU A 86 19.01 -5.59 8.70
N LYS A 87 20.06 -4.76 8.69
CA LYS A 87 21.37 -5.10 9.26
C LYS A 87 21.32 -5.27 10.78
N THR A 88 20.54 -4.43 11.47
CA THR A 88 20.36 -4.52 12.93
C THR A 88 19.25 -5.49 13.32
N GLY A 89 18.38 -5.91 12.40
CA GLY A 89 17.25 -6.81 12.62
C GLY A 89 17.60 -8.05 13.44
N PRO A 90 18.61 -8.86 13.06
CA PRO A 90 19.03 -10.02 13.85
C PRO A 90 19.44 -9.64 15.28
N GLN A 91 20.21 -8.56 15.47
CA GLN A 91 20.66 -8.09 16.79
C GLN A 91 19.51 -7.50 17.63
N ASN A 92 18.53 -6.89 16.98
CA ASN A 92 17.34 -6.32 17.62
C ASN A 92 16.32 -7.40 18.03
N LEU A 93 16.32 -8.55 17.35
CA LEU A 93 15.42 -9.68 17.64
C LEU A 93 16.08 -10.80 18.47
N GLN A 94 17.42 -10.93 18.44
CA GLN A 94 18.19 -11.95 19.15
C GLN A 94 19.25 -11.30 20.05
N LYS A 95 18.90 -11.08 21.33
CA LYS A 95 19.85 -11.38 22.40
C LYS A 95 19.89 -12.91 22.50
N ASP A 96 21.07 -13.51 22.33
CA ASP A 96 21.43 -14.94 22.49
C ASP A 96 21.29 -15.90 21.27
N MET A 97 22.03 -15.69 20.17
CA MET A 97 22.34 -16.77 19.20
C MET A 97 23.71 -16.57 18.48
N PRO A 98 24.49 -17.63 18.13
CA PRO A 98 25.88 -17.55 17.64
C PRO A 98 26.07 -17.04 16.19
N GLN A 99 27.24 -16.46 15.92
CA GLN A 99 27.58 -15.54 14.81
C GLN A 99 27.94 -16.18 13.45
N ASP A 100 27.62 -17.44 13.20
CA ASP A 100 28.40 -18.23 12.22
C ASP A 100 27.77 -18.33 10.80
N LEU A 101 26.79 -17.49 10.45
CA LEU A 101 26.00 -17.63 9.20
C LEU A 101 26.20 -16.50 8.15
N LEU A 102 27.27 -15.72 8.21
CA LEU A 102 27.51 -14.61 7.27
C LEU A 102 28.72 -14.84 6.36
N ILE A 103 28.53 -15.59 5.26
CA ILE A 103 29.45 -15.60 4.10
C ILE A 103 28.62 -15.47 2.81
N VAL A 104 28.53 -14.29 2.18
CA VAL A 104 28.19 -14.15 0.74
C VAL A 104 28.75 -12.82 0.19
N GLY A 105 29.19 -12.81 -1.07
CA GLY A 105 29.97 -11.78 -1.76
C GLY A 105 29.27 -10.51 -2.30
N GLU A 106 30.04 -9.74 -3.06
CA GLU A 106 30.03 -8.27 -3.23
C GLU A 106 28.91 -7.63 -4.08
N ARG A 107 27.83 -8.33 -4.47
CA ARG A 107 26.83 -7.76 -5.40
C ARG A 107 25.36 -7.75 -4.95
N GLU A 108 25.02 -8.34 -3.81
CA GLU A 108 23.62 -8.39 -3.33
C GLU A 108 23.35 -7.33 -2.25
N THR A 109 22.23 -6.60 -2.38
CA THR A 109 21.75 -5.71 -1.31
C THR A 109 21.28 -6.50 -0.10
N MET A 110 21.32 -5.91 1.10
CA MET A 110 20.74 -6.54 2.29
C MET A 110 19.25 -6.83 2.11
N PHE A 111 18.52 -5.94 1.44
CA PHE A 111 17.12 -6.14 1.08
C PHE A 111 16.89 -7.41 0.25
N SER A 112 17.63 -7.61 -0.84
CA SER A 112 17.52 -8.82 -1.68
C SER A 112 17.88 -10.09 -0.89
N ARG A 113 18.89 -10.03 -0.02
CA ARG A 113 19.24 -11.15 0.86
C ARG A 113 18.11 -11.51 1.83
N THR A 114 17.47 -10.51 2.43
CA THR A 114 16.32 -10.72 3.30
C THR A 114 15.16 -11.38 2.55
N LEU A 115 14.87 -10.96 1.30
CA LEU A 115 13.83 -11.59 0.49
C LEU A 115 14.12 -13.05 0.15
N VAL A 116 15.36 -13.37 -0.24
CA VAL A 116 15.79 -14.76 -0.51
C VAL A 116 15.69 -15.61 0.76
N SER A 117 16.11 -15.08 1.91
CA SER A 117 15.99 -15.77 3.19
C SER A 117 14.53 -15.99 3.60
N LEU A 118 13.67 -14.99 3.39
CA LEU A 118 12.23 -15.11 3.63
C LEU A 118 11.63 -16.23 2.77
N ALA A 119 11.93 -16.26 1.47
CA ALA A 119 11.42 -17.28 0.55
C ALA A 119 11.78 -18.71 0.99
N LYS A 120 12.95 -18.91 1.62
CA LYS A 120 13.38 -20.23 2.13
C LYS A 120 12.63 -20.69 3.37
N VAL A 121 12.12 -19.76 4.19
CA VAL A 121 11.41 -20.07 5.43
C VAL A 121 9.89 -20.02 5.30
N LEU A 122 9.35 -19.39 4.25
CA LEU A 122 7.90 -19.32 3.99
C LEU A 122 7.20 -20.69 4.02
N PRO A 123 7.75 -21.77 3.41
CA PRO A 123 7.13 -23.11 3.51
C PRO A 123 6.97 -23.65 4.94
N GLN A 124 7.76 -23.13 5.90
CA GLN A 124 7.71 -23.53 7.30
C GLN A 124 6.61 -22.79 8.08
N ALA A 125 6.05 -21.71 7.52
CA ALA A 125 4.97 -20.96 8.16
C ALA A 125 3.67 -21.78 8.20
N LYS A 126 2.96 -21.73 9.33
CA LYS A 126 1.64 -22.37 9.49
C LYS A 126 0.62 -21.84 8.48
N ALA A 127 0.70 -20.55 8.16
CA ALA A 127 -0.03 -19.92 7.09
C ALA A 127 0.74 -18.70 6.57
N VAL A 128 0.60 -18.43 5.27
CA VAL A 128 1.04 -17.20 4.62
C VAL A 128 -0.21 -16.39 4.27
N VAL A 129 -0.25 -15.13 4.71
CA VAL A 129 -1.38 -14.23 4.49
C VAL A 129 -1.01 -13.22 3.40
N MET A 130 -1.80 -13.19 2.32
CA MET A 130 -1.69 -12.25 1.21
C MET A 130 -2.69 -11.11 1.39
N ASN A 131 -2.23 -9.87 1.25
CA ASN A 131 -3.09 -8.69 1.25
C ASN A 131 -3.57 -8.37 -0.17
N LEU A 132 -4.37 -9.28 -0.74
CA LEU A 132 -5.05 -9.15 -2.02
C LEU A 132 -6.27 -10.08 -2.02
N PHE A 133 -7.05 -10.06 -3.09
CA PHE A 133 -8.11 -11.03 -3.35
C PHE A 133 -7.58 -12.17 -4.21
N GLU A 134 -7.90 -13.42 -3.85
CA GLU A 134 -7.46 -14.60 -4.60
C GLU A 134 -7.89 -14.53 -6.07
N GLU A 135 -9.09 -14.02 -6.30
CA GLU A 135 -9.71 -13.86 -7.61
C GLU A 135 -8.93 -12.93 -8.56
N LEU A 136 -7.99 -12.14 -8.02
CA LEU A 136 -7.15 -11.24 -8.80
C LEU A 136 -5.78 -11.83 -9.16
N ASP A 137 -5.35 -12.88 -8.46
CA ASP A 137 -4.09 -13.55 -8.78
C ASP A 137 -4.28 -14.59 -9.89
N PRO A 138 -3.30 -14.77 -10.80
CA PRO A 138 -3.40 -15.78 -11.85
C PRO A 138 -3.61 -17.20 -11.25
N PRO A 139 -4.56 -18.01 -11.73
CA PRO A 139 -4.88 -19.31 -11.11
C PRO A 139 -3.68 -20.26 -10.99
N LEU A 140 -2.77 -20.27 -11.98
CA LEU A 140 -1.55 -21.09 -11.94
C LEU A 140 -0.58 -20.63 -10.85
N PHE A 141 -0.52 -19.33 -10.57
CA PHE A 141 0.28 -18.79 -9.48
C PHE A 141 -0.30 -19.22 -8.13
N VAL A 142 -1.62 -19.09 -7.94
CA VAL A 142 -2.30 -19.53 -6.72
C VAL A 142 -2.06 -21.03 -6.46
N GLN A 143 -2.19 -21.86 -7.51
CA GLN A 143 -1.93 -23.30 -7.43
C GLN A 143 -0.48 -23.63 -7.06
N ASP A 144 0.49 -22.97 -7.70
CA ASP A 144 1.91 -23.16 -7.42
C ASP A 144 2.25 -22.77 -5.97
N MET A 145 1.74 -21.64 -5.49
CA MET A 145 1.93 -21.19 -4.11
C MET A 145 1.31 -22.15 -3.10
N ARG A 146 0.08 -22.61 -3.34
CA ARG A 146 -0.58 -23.62 -2.49
C ARG A 146 0.16 -24.97 -2.48
N SER A 147 0.93 -25.31 -3.51
CA SER A 147 1.76 -26.52 -3.54
C SER A 147 3.03 -26.43 -2.68
N LYS A 148 3.50 -25.21 -2.38
CA LYS A 148 4.75 -24.94 -1.66
C LYS A 148 4.56 -24.53 -0.21
N LEU A 149 3.35 -24.11 0.16
CA LEU A 149 3.03 -23.55 1.47
C LEU A 149 2.06 -24.48 2.22
N GLN A 150 2.14 -24.50 3.55
CA GLN A 150 1.20 -25.27 4.38
C GLN A 150 -0.24 -24.72 4.27
N SER A 151 -0.37 -23.40 4.19
CA SER A 151 -1.64 -22.71 3.98
C SER A 151 -1.37 -21.34 3.36
N LEU A 152 -2.19 -20.96 2.38
CA LEU A 152 -2.18 -19.64 1.73
C LEU A 152 -3.57 -19.04 1.95
N LEU A 153 -3.62 -17.85 2.53
CA LEU A 153 -4.86 -17.15 2.88
C LEU A 153 -4.86 -15.75 2.29
N TYR A 154 -5.93 -15.38 1.59
CA TYR A 154 -6.13 -14.04 1.05
C TYR A 154 -6.99 -13.23 2.02
N VAL A 155 -6.36 -12.31 2.75
CA VAL A 155 -7.01 -11.48 3.76
C VAL A 155 -6.72 -10.02 3.46
N VAL A 156 -7.75 -9.31 3.01
CA VAL A 156 -7.68 -7.87 2.76
C VAL A 156 -8.18 -7.13 4.00
N PRO A 157 -7.31 -6.48 4.79
CA PRO A 157 -7.73 -5.62 5.87
C PRO A 157 -8.14 -4.28 5.23
N LEU A 158 -9.33 -4.26 4.61
CA LEU A 158 -9.96 -3.00 4.22
C LEU A 158 -9.99 -2.08 5.45
N PRO A 159 -9.81 -0.75 5.28
CA PRO A 159 -10.00 0.20 6.36
C PRO A 159 -11.35 -0.09 7.01
N SER A 160 -11.32 -0.62 8.23
CA SER A 160 -12.54 -0.85 8.99
C SER A 160 -13.21 0.50 9.18
N PRO A 161 -14.56 0.61 9.11
CA PRO A 161 -15.32 1.85 9.39
C PRO A 161 -15.10 2.44 10.80
N LEU A 162 -14.14 1.91 11.57
CA LEU A 162 -13.64 2.45 12.83
C LEU A 162 -12.80 3.73 12.67
N LEU A 163 -12.36 4.04 11.45
CA LEU A 163 -12.18 5.44 11.11
C LEU A 163 -13.58 5.93 10.75
N PRO A 164 -14.20 6.81 11.54
CA PRO A 164 -15.37 7.49 11.03
C PRO A 164 -14.98 8.02 9.65
N PRO A 165 -15.83 7.90 8.61
CA PRO A 165 -15.75 8.91 7.57
C PRO A 165 -15.76 10.20 8.37
N SER A 166 -14.74 11.04 8.22
CA SER A 166 -14.86 12.35 8.83
C SER A 166 -16.08 12.93 8.12
N ASP A 167 -17.24 12.92 8.78
CA ASP A 167 -18.48 13.51 8.26
C ASP A 167 -18.25 15.01 7.98
N THR A 168 -17.13 15.54 8.45
CA THR A 168 -16.45 16.71 7.93
C THR A 168 -15.47 16.29 6.82
N ASP A 169 -15.71 16.70 5.56
CA ASP A 169 -14.67 16.81 4.53
C ASP A 169 -13.66 17.90 4.96
N SER A 170 -12.98 17.69 6.09
CA SER A 170 -12.09 18.67 6.71
C SER A 170 -10.87 18.92 5.84
N SER A 171 -10.53 17.94 4.99
CA SER A 171 -9.51 18.10 3.96
C SER A 171 -10.05 18.74 2.69
N GLY A 172 -11.36 18.95 2.53
CA GLY A 172 -12.01 19.46 1.31
C GLY A 172 -11.66 18.65 0.07
N CYS A 173 -11.40 17.34 0.24
CA CYS A 173 -10.96 16.41 -0.80
C CYS A 173 -12.14 15.66 -1.44
N LEU A 174 -13.28 15.59 -0.76
CA LEU A 174 -14.47 14.87 -1.23
C LEU A 174 -15.45 15.79 -1.99
N SER A 175 -15.32 17.10 -1.84
CA SER A 175 -16.15 18.11 -2.55
C SER A 175 -15.82 18.30 -4.04
N CYS A 176 -14.98 17.46 -4.64
CA CYS A 176 -14.55 17.60 -6.02
C CYS A 176 -15.64 17.16 -7.03
N SER A 177 -15.67 17.79 -8.20
CA SER A 177 -16.56 17.48 -9.34
C SER A 177 -16.40 16.04 -9.83
N LYS A 178 -17.39 15.47 -10.54
CA LYS A 178 -17.25 14.14 -11.17
C LYS A 178 -16.02 14.04 -12.09
N SER A 179 -15.45 12.84 -12.18
CA SER A 179 -14.29 12.49 -13.01
C SER A 179 -12.96 13.12 -12.58
N VAL A 180 -12.67 13.12 -11.28
CA VAL A 180 -11.41 13.60 -10.70
C VAL A 180 -10.26 12.65 -11.02
N ALA A 181 -9.13 13.20 -11.48
CA ALA A 181 -7.84 12.51 -11.46
C ALA A 181 -7.23 12.61 -10.05
N TYR A 182 -7.21 11.50 -9.31
CA TYR A 182 -6.48 11.42 -8.05
C TYR A 182 -5.01 11.06 -8.33
N VAL A 183 -4.06 11.77 -7.72
CA VAL A 183 -2.62 11.59 -7.93
C VAL A 183 -1.93 11.36 -6.59
N CYS A 184 -1.25 10.23 -6.44
CA CYS A 184 -0.47 9.89 -5.24
C CYS A 184 0.60 8.83 -5.55
N PHE A 185 1.85 9.11 -5.17
CA PHE A 185 3.01 8.24 -5.43
C PHE A 185 3.51 7.48 -4.20
N GLY A 186 2.67 7.37 -3.16
CA GLY A 186 3.01 6.67 -1.92
C GLY A 186 3.90 7.50 -0.99
N THR A 187 4.58 6.81 -0.05
CA THR A 187 5.26 7.45 1.07
C THR A 187 6.78 7.23 1.12
N LEU A 188 7.34 6.38 0.24
CA LEU A 188 8.75 6.01 0.26
C LEU A 188 9.59 6.69 -0.81
N VAL A 189 9.08 6.72 -2.04
CA VAL A 189 9.77 7.24 -3.22
C VAL A 189 8.82 8.19 -3.94
N ALA A 190 9.31 9.35 -4.31
CA ALA A 190 8.58 10.32 -5.15
C ALA A 190 9.20 10.35 -6.56
N PRO A 191 8.44 10.80 -7.58
CA PRO A 191 9.02 11.13 -8.87
C PRO A 191 10.20 12.09 -8.74
N PRO A 192 11.23 11.94 -9.59
CA PRO A 192 12.26 12.96 -9.74
C PRO A 192 11.63 14.35 -9.96
N PRO A 193 12.29 15.45 -9.54
CA PRO A 193 11.72 16.79 -9.65
C PRO A 193 11.20 17.15 -11.05
N HIS A 194 11.93 16.77 -12.10
CA HIS A 194 11.50 17.02 -13.49
C HIS A 194 10.24 16.23 -13.87
N GLU A 195 10.03 15.03 -13.34
CA GLU A 195 8.78 14.27 -13.56
C GLU A 195 7.60 14.88 -12.80
N LEU A 196 7.81 15.47 -11.62
CA LEU A 196 6.75 16.21 -10.91
C LEU A 196 6.27 17.43 -11.71
N VAL A 197 7.21 18.19 -12.28
CA VAL A 197 6.91 19.31 -13.18
C VAL A 197 6.08 18.84 -14.36
N THR A 198 6.52 17.76 -15.02
CA THR A 198 5.79 17.14 -16.13
C THR A 198 4.36 16.72 -15.77
N VAL A 199 4.15 16.11 -14.61
CA VAL A 199 2.80 15.71 -14.16
C VAL A 199 1.94 16.96 -13.92
N ALA A 200 2.50 18.02 -13.33
CA ALA A 200 1.79 19.27 -13.11
C ALA A 200 1.36 19.92 -14.43
N GLU A 201 2.28 20.01 -15.41
CA GLU A 201 2.01 20.56 -16.74
C GLU A 201 0.92 19.76 -17.46
N ALA A 202 1.00 18.42 -17.45
CA ALA A 202 -0.02 17.57 -18.06
C ALA A 202 -1.40 17.67 -17.37
N LEU A 203 -1.45 17.78 -16.04
CA LEU A 203 -2.71 18.02 -15.31
C LEU A 203 -3.31 19.37 -15.70
N GLU A 204 -2.46 20.41 -15.77
CA GLU A 204 -2.85 21.74 -16.20
C GLU A 204 -3.35 21.76 -17.67
N GLU A 205 -2.67 21.10 -18.60
CA GLU A 205 -3.07 21.04 -20.00
C GLU A 205 -4.36 20.22 -20.19
N SER A 206 -4.52 19.12 -19.46
CA SER A 206 -5.63 18.18 -19.65
C SER A 206 -7.03 18.77 -19.40
N GLY A 207 -7.12 19.84 -18.61
CA GLY A 207 -8.41 20.43 -18.24
C GLY A 207 -9.21 19.67 -17.18
N PHE A 208 -8.86 18.42 -16.86
CA PHE A 208 -9.62 17.60 -15.92
C PHE A 208 -9.50 18.11 -14.47
N PRO A 209 -10.56 17.94 -13.65
CA PRO A 209 -10.44 18.15 -12.22
C PRO A 209 -9.44 17.17 -11.60
N PHE A 210 -8.69 17.59 -10.59
CA PHE A 210 -7.71 16.72 -9.94
C PHE A 210 -7.58 16.94 -8.44
N LEU A 211 -7.16 15.88 -7.74
CA LEU A 211 -6.71 15.93 -6.36
C LEU A 211 -5.33 15.29 -6.29
N TRP A 212 -4.32 16.05 -5.87
CA TRP A 212 -2.95 15.56 -5.77
C TRP A 212 -2.49 15.56 -4.31
N SER A 213 -2.22 14.36 -3.79
CA SER A 213 -1.50 14.18 -2.53
C SER A 213 0.01 14.27 -2.77
N LEU A 214 0.61 15.40 -2.40
CA LEU A 214 2.04 15.69 -2.58
C LEU A 214 2.64 16.20 -1.28
N MET A 215 3.72 15.58 -0.79
CA MET A 215 4.36 16.01 0.46
C MET A 215 4.76 17.49 0.41
N GLU A 216 4.62 18.22 1.52
CA GLU A 216 4.85 19.68 1.58
C GLU A 216 6.20 20.10 0.99
N GLY A 217 7.28 19.38 1.32
CA GLY A 217 8.63 19.68 0.79
C GLY A 217 8.83 19.42 -0.70
N LEU A 218 7.83 18.88 -1.42
CA LEU A 218 7.85 18.70 -2.87
C LEU A 218 6.96 19.72 -3.59
N MET A 219 6.10 20.45 -2.87
CA MET A 219 5.20 21.43 -3.48
C MET A 219 5.97 22.61 -4.10
N ASP A 220 7.12 22.96 -3.54
CA ASP A 220 8.02 24.01 -4.06
C ASP A 220 8.64 23.66 -5.42
N LEU A 221 8.55 22.40 -5.86
CA LEU A 221 9.03 21.95 -7.16
C LEU A 221 7.98 22.15 -8.28
N LEU A 222 6.74 22.49 -7.92
CA LEU A 222 5.68 22.71 -8.91
C LEU A 222 5.96 23.97 -9.74
N PRO A 223 5.49 24.03 -11.00
CA PRO A 223 5.67 25.21 -11.84
C PRO A 223 5.16 26.48 -11.17
N ASN A 224 5.89 27.58 -11.33
CA ASN A 224 5.50 28.88 -10.76
C ASN A 224 4.06 29.25 -11.15
N GLY A 225 3.22 29.52 -10.15
CA GLY A 225 1.80 29.88 -10.35
C GLY A 225 0.87 28.71 -10.66
N PHE A 226 1.34 27.46 -10.69
CA PHE A 226 0.52 26.27 -10.95
C PHE A 226 -0.71 26.19 -10.03
N LEU A 227 -0.51 26.36 -8.71
CA LEU A 227 -1.60 26.31 -7.74
C LEU A 227 -2.67 27.39 -8.03
N GLU A 228 -2.26 28.59 -8.41
CA GLU A 228 -3.19 29.69 -8.71
C GLU A 228 -3.94 29.49 -10.02
N ARG A 229 -3.27 28.97 -11.05
CA ARG A 229 -3.90 28.66 -12.35
C ARG A 229 -4.86 27.48 -12.27
N THR A 230 -4.64 26.56 -11.34
CA THR A 230 -5.44 25.33 -11.21
C THR A 230 -6.48 25.36 -10.09
N LYS A 231 -6.50 26.38 -9.21
CA LYS A 231 -7.37 26.43 -8.01
C LYS A 231 -8.86 26.17 -8.21
N MET A 232 -9.41 26.44 -9.39
CA MET A 232 -10.83 26.24 -9.70
C MET A 232 -11.18 24.80 -10.09
N ARG A 233 -10.18 23.97 -10.40
CA ARG A 233 -10.36 22.60 -10.90
C ARG A 233 -9.53 21.57 -10.15
N GLY A 234 -8.44 22.00 -9.52
CA GLY A 234 -7.46 21.15 -8.89
C GLY A 234 -7.21 21.52 -7.45
N LYS A 235 -6.84 20.51 -6.65
CA LYS A 235 -6.37 20.71 -5.29
C LYS A 235 -5.08 19.92 -5.06
N VAL A 236 -4.10 20.57 -4.45
CA VAL A 236 -2.88 19.91 -3.96
C VAL A 236 -2.91 19.93 -2.44
N VAL A 237 -2.74 18.77 -1.82
CA VAL A 237 -2.77 18.59 -0.36
C VAL A 237 -1.56 17.77 0.09
N SER A 238 -1.10 18.00 1.32
CA SER A 238 0.02 17.24 1.89
C SER A 238 -0.33 15.80 2.22
N TRP A 239 -1.62 15.53 2.45
CA TRP A 239 -2.17 14.21 2.68
C TRP A 239 -3.65 14.17 2.28
N ALA A 240 -4.08 13.09 1.62
CA ALA A 240 -5.47 12.84 1.29
C ALA A 240 -5.97 11.54 1.97
N PRO A 241 -7.26 11.46 2.35
CA PRO A 241 -7.87 10.22 2.83
C PRO A 241 -8.08 9.25 1.66
N GLN A 242 -6.99 8.69 1.14
CA GLN A 242 -6.92 7.96 -0.13
C GLN A 242 -8.03 6.92 -0.30
N SER A 243 -8.27 6.09 0.71
CA SER A 243 -9.32 5.05 0.63
C SER A 243 -10.73 5.65 0.47
N GLN A 244 -11.01 6.81 1.09
CA GLN A 244 -12.29 7.52 0.93
C GLN A 244 -12.37 8.21 -0.44
N VAL A 245 -11.26 8.82 -0.89
CA VAL A 245 -11.18 9.43 -2.23
C VAL A 245 -11.44 8.38 -3.31
N LEU A 246 -10.74 7.24 -3.26
CA LEU A 246 -10.90 6.16 -4.25
C LEU A 246 -12.27 5.47 -4.17
N ALA A 247 -12.92 5.47 -3.00
CA ALA A 247 -14.28 4.97 -2.85
C ALA A 247 -15.36 5.96 -3.32
N HIS A 248 -15.02 7.23 -3.55
CA HIS A 248 -15.97 8.27 -3.91
C HIS A 248 -16.35 8.21 -5.40
N ASP A 249 -17.65 8.34 -5.70
CA ASP A 249 -18.21 8.23 -7.06
C ASP A 249 -17.64 9.27 -8.06
N SER A 250 -17.00 10.34 -7.55
CA SER A 250 -16.38 11.34 -8.41
C SER A 250 -14.98 10.97 -8.87
N SER A 251 -14.34 9.94 -8.31
CA SER A 251 -13.00 9.52 -8.74
C SER A 251 -13.04 8.86 -10.11
N GLY A 252 -12.36 9.46 -11.09
CA GLY A 252 -12.36 9.00 -12.48
C GLY A 252 -11.13 8.17 -12.85
N VAL A 253 -9.97 8.49 -12.29
CA VAL A 253 -8.70 7.80 -12.57
C VAL A 253 -7.71 8.03 -11.42
N PHE A 254 -6.85 7.06 -11.16
CA PHE A 254 -5.80 7.12 -10.15
C PHE A 254 -4.41 7.04 -10.79
N VAL A 255 -3.65 8.14 -10.73
CA VAL A 255 -2.24 8.20 -11.13
C VAL A 255 -1.37 7.79 -9.94
N SER A 256 -0.65 6.68 -10.07
CA SER A 256 0.01 6.02 -8.94
C SER A 256 1.36 5.39 -9.30
N ASN A 257 2.15 5.14 -8.25
CA ASN A 257 3.33 4.27 -8.31
C ASN A 257 3.00 2.77 -8.36
N CYS A 258 1.72 2.39 -8.27
CA CYS A 258 1.25 1.00 -8.26
C CYS A 258 1.71 0.21 -7.02
N GLY A 259 1.91 0.87 -5.88
CA GLY A 259 2.17 0.17 -4.62
C GLY A 259 0.97 -0.72 -4.21
N ALA A 260 1.22 -1.93 -3.72
CA ALA A 260 0.20 -2.97 -3.49
C ALA A 260 -1.04 -2.50 -2.70
N ASN A 261 -0.87 -1.67 -1.67
CA ASN A 261 -1.99 -1.11 -0.90
C ASN A 261 -2.84 -0.15 -1.73
N SER A 262 -2.20 0.76 -2.47
CA SER A 262 -2.87 1.71 -3.38
C SER A 262 -3.63 0.97 -4.48
N VAL A 263 -3.06 -0.11 -5.02
CA VAL A 263 -3.72 -0.97 -6.03
C VAL A 263 -4.97 -1.62 -5.45
N THR A 264 -4.87 -2.21 -4.25
CA THR A 264 -6.01 -2.84 -3.58
C THR A 264 -7.13 -1.83 -3.33
N GLU A 265 -6.80 -0.62 -2.86
CA GLU A 265 -7.78 0.45 -2.66
C GLU A 265 -8.44 0.91 -3.98
N SER A 266 -7.66 1.01 -5.07
CA SER A 266 -8.18 1.38 -6.39
C SER A 266 -9.16 0.35 -6.92
N VAL A 267 -8.82 -0.93 -6.79
CA VAL A 267 -9.67 -2.06 -7.18
C VAL A 267 -10.98 -2.07 -6.37
N CYS A 268 -10.91 -1.86 -5.05
CA CYS A 268 -12.11 -1.75 -4.23
C CYS A 268 -12.97 -0.51 -4.56
N GLY A 269 -12.35 0.58 -5.00
CA GLY A 269 -13.02 1.75 -5.52
C GLY A 269 -13.64 1.55 -6.91
N GLY A 270 -13.09 0.61 -7.71
CA GLY A 270 -13.38 0.47 -9.13
C GLY A 270 -12.81 1.61 -9.97
N VAL A 271 -11.68 2.17 -9.54
CA VAL A 271 -11.03 3.32 -10.17
C VAL A 271 -9.91 2.81 -11.09
N PRO A 272 -9.94 3.16 -12.40
CA PRO A 272 -8.85 2.88 -13.32
C PRO A 272 -7.52 3.51 -12.92
N MET A 273 -6.41 2.94 -13.37
CA MET A 273 -5.07 3.40 -12.94
C MET A 273 -4.19 3.89 -14.11
N ILE A 274 -3.40 4.92 -13.85
CA ILE A 274 -2.24 5.31 -14.67
C ILE A 274 -1.01 5.03 -13.81
N CYS A 275 -0.15 4.15 -14.31
CA CYS A 275 0.86 3.49 -13.51
C CYS A 275 2.27 3.92 -13.89
N ARG A 276 3.05 4.40 -12.92
CA ARG A 276 4.49 4.66 -13.07
C ARG A 276 5.25 3.97 -11.93
N PRO A 277 5.68 2.71 -12.11
CA PRO A 277 6.42 1.99 -11.08
C PRO A 277 7.82 2.59 -10.85
N PHE A 278 8.31 2.55 -9.62
CA PHE A 278 9.62 3.03 -9.19
C PHE A 278 10.54 1.88 -8.78
N PHE A 279 10.10 1.03 -7.86
CA PHE A 279 10.95 -0.01 -7.26
C PHE A 279 10.13 -1.19 -6.73
N GLY A 280 10.82 -2.31 -6.45
CA GLY A 280 10.19 -3.46 -5.81
C GLY A 280 9.14 -4.15 -6.68
N ASP A 281 7.99 -4.43 -6.08
CA ASP A 281 6.86 -5.15 -6.66
C ASP A 281 6.02 -4.32 -7.63
N GLU A 282 6.16 -2.98 -7.61
CA GLU A 282 5.36 -2.04 -8.41
C GLU A 282 5.37 -2.36 -9.91
N GLY A 283 6.50 -2.85 -10.43
CA GLY A 283 6.61 -3.25 -11.83
C GLY A 283 5.78 -4.50 -12.19
N VAL A 284 5.64 -5.45 -11.26
CA VAL A 284 4.77 -6.62 -11.44
C VAL A 284 3.31 -6.21 -11.28
N ALA A 285 3.01 -5.36 -10.28
CA ALA A 285 1.67 -4.82 -10.07
C ALA A 285 1.17 -4.05 -11.32
N GLY A 286 2.01 -3.20 -11.91
CA GLY A 286 1.69 -2.49 -13.16
C GLY A 286 1.31 -3.44 -14.31
N ARG A 287 1.99 -4.58 -14.44
CA ARG A 287 1.64 -5.59 -15.46
C ARG A 287 0.34 -6.32 -15.16
N LEU A 288 0.04 -6.61 -13.89
CA LEU A 288 -1.27 -7.16 -13.54
C LEU A 288 -2.40 -6.18 -13.91
N ILE A 289 -2.20 -4.89 -13.64
CA ILE A 289 -3.16 -3.82 -13.94
C ILE A 289 -3.40 -3.67 -15.45
N GLU A 290 -2.33 -3.64 -16.25
CA GLU A 290 -2.39 -3.40 -17.70
C GLU A 290 -2.69 -4.67 -18.50
N ASP A 291 -1.92 -5.74 -18.30
CA ASP A 291 -1.96 -6.95 -19.13
C ASP A 291 -3.04 -7.96 -18.70
N VAL A 292 -3.36 -8.03 -17.41
CA VAL A 292 -4.19 -9.12 -16.84
C VAL A 292 -5.60 -8.64 -16.52
N TRP A 293 -5.73 -7.57 -15.73
CA TRP A 293 -7.02 -7.02 -15.33
C TRP A 293 -7.55 -6.00 -16.34
N GLU A 294 -6.67 -5.44 -17.18
CA GLU A 294 -6.99 -4.40 -18.17
C GLU A 294 -7.76 -3.21 -17.53
N ILE A 295 -7.34 -2.79 -16.32
CA ILE A 295 -7.96 -1.69 -15.56
C ILE A 295 -7.09 -0.42 -15.54
N GLY A 296 -6.01 -0.39 -16.31
CA GLY A 296 -5.13 0.76 -16.37
C GLY A 296 -4.08 0.65 -17.46
N VAL A 297 -3.18 1.63 -17.47
CA VAL A 297 -2.05 1.69 -18.40
C VAL A 297 -0.76 1.97 -17.64
N VAL A 298 0.35 1.39 -18.09
CA VAL A 298 1.69 1.69 -17.56
C VAL A 298 2.36 2.74 -18.45
N MET A 299 2.98 3.73 -17.83
CA MET A 299 3.69 4.77 -18.56
C MET A 299 4.80 4.19 -19.44
N GLU A 300 4.81 4.60 -20.71
CA GLU A 300 5.86 4.23 -21.66
C GLU A 300 7.24 4.62 -21.11
N GLY A 301 8.20 3.71 -21.19
CA GLY A 301 9.54 3.89 -20.59
C GLY A 301 9.57 3.96 -19.07
N LYS A 302 8.42 3.78 -18.38
CA LYS A 302 8.24 3.91 -16.92
C LYS A 302 8.65 5.28 -16.38
N VAL A 303 8.44 6.31 -17.19
CA VAL A 303 8.73 7.71 -16.87
C VAL A 303 7.53 8.57 -17.19
N PHE A 304 7.29 9.60 -16.38
CA PHE A 304 6.32 10.61 -16.74
C PHE A 304 6.87 11.54 -17.82
N THR A 305 6.18 11.55 -18.97
CA THR A 305 6.32 12.57 -20.02
C THR A 305 5.00 13.34 -20.12
N GLU A 306 5.05 14.61 -20.51
CA GLU A 306 3.86 15.48 -20.52
C GLU A 306 2.79 14.88 -21.43
N ASN A 307 3.18 14.59 -22.67
CA ASN A 307 2.36 13.90 -23.65
C ASN A 307 1.89 12.52 -23.17
N GLY A 308 2.73 11.76 -22.46
CA GLY A 308 2.37 10.44 -21.95
C GLY A 308 1.26 10.50 -20.89
N VAL A 309 1.37 11.42 -19.93
CA VAL A 309 0.35 11.64 -18.88
C VAL A 309 -0.92 12.18 -19.51
N LEU A 310 -0.82 13.20 -20.36
CA LEU A 310 -1.96 13.81 -21.06
C LEU A 310 -2.73 12.79 -21.90
N LYS A 311 -2.02 11.97 -22.69
CA LYS A 311 -2.61 10.92 -23.51
C LYS A 311 -3.32 9.89 -22.65
N SER A 312 -2.71 9.46 -21.54
CA SER A 312 -3.29 8.47 -20.62
C SER A 312 -4.55 8.99 -19.92
N LEU A 313 -4.54 10.26 -19.48
CA LEU A 313 -5.70 10.92 -18.90
C LEU A 313 -6.86 11.00 -19.90
N ASN A 314 -6.59 11.47 -21.13
CA ASN A 314 -7.60 11.56 -22.18
C ASN A 314 -8.14 10.19 -22.58
N LEU A 315 -7.27 9.18 -22.71
CA LEU A 315 -7.67 7.81 -22.98
C LEU A 315 -8.69 7.35 -21.94
N ILE A 316 -8.34 7.39 -20.65
CA ILE A 316 -9.18 6.83 -19.58
C ILE A 316 -10.43 7.67 -19.32
N LEU A 317 -10.37 9.01 -19.41
CA LEU A 317 -11.47 9.88 -18.98
C LEU A 317 -12.39 10.35 -20.13
N ALA A 318 -11.91 10.40 -21.37
CA ALA A 318 -12.65 11.02 -22.48
C ALA A 318 -12.86 10.12 -23.70
N GLN A 319 -11.97 9.16 -23.97
CA GLN A 319 -12.04 8.31 -25.16
C GLN A 319 -12.96 7.09 -24.94
N GLU A 320 -13.50 6.54 -26.04
CA GLU A 320 -14.34 5.34 -26.01
C GLU A 320 -13.50 4.10 -25.67
N GLU A 321 -12.24 4.04 -26.11
CA GLU A 321 -11.29 3.00 -25.74
C GLU A 321 -11.10 2.91 -24.21
N GLY A 322 -11.07 4.05 -23.52
CA GLY A 322 -11.00 4.11 -22.06
C GLY A 322 -12.26 3.60 -21.36
N LYS A 323 -13.41 3.53 -22.04
CA LYS A 323 -14.62 2.95 -21.47
C LYS A 323 -14.43 1.46 -21.17
N LYS A 324 -13.71 0.72 -22.00
CA LYS A 324 -13.36 -0.68 -21.73
C LYS A 324 -12.57 -0.78 -20.41
N ILE A 325 -11.60 0.11 -20.19
CA ILE A 325 -10.79 0.17 -18.97
C ILE A 325 -11.68 0.48 -17.75
N ARG A 326 -12.59 1.46 -17.85
CA ARG A 326 -13.56 1.81 -16.80
C ARG A 326 -14.51 0.65 -16.47
N ASP A 327 -15.05 0.00 -17.50
CA ASP A 327 -15.96 -1.15 -17.34
C ASP A 327 -15.24 -2.33 -16.69
N ASN A 328 -13.97 -2.59 -17.05
CA ASN A 328 -13.16 -3.62 -16.42
C ASN A 328 -12.87 -3.30 -14.95
N ALA A 329 -12.55 -2.03 -14.62
CA ALA A 329 -12.36 -1.60 -13.24
C ALA A 329 -13.62 -1.83 -12.39
N LEU A 330 -14.80 -1.57 -12.94
CA LEU A 330 -16.09 -1.86 -12.28
C LEU A 330 -16.37 -3.36 -12.14
N LYS A 331 -16.02 -4.18 -13.14
CA LYS A 331 -16.13 -5.65 -13.02
C LYS A 331 -15.22 -6.19 -11.92
N VAL A 332 -13.97 -5.73 -11.88
CA VAL A 332 -12.99 -6.11 -10.86
C VAL A 332 -13.46 -5.67 -9.47
N LYS A 333 -14.03 -4.46 -9.35
CA LYS A 333 -14.73 -4.01 -8.12
C LYS A 333 -15.82 -4.99 -7.69
N GLN A 334 -16.67 -5.44 -8.62
CA GLN A 334 -17.73 -6.40 -8.31
C GLN A 334 -17.16 -7.74 -7.84
N THR A 335 -16.12 -8.26 -8.49
CA THR A 335 -15.43 -9.50 -8.09
C THR A 335 -14.92 -9.41 -6.66
N VAL A 336 -14.25 -8.31 -6.29
CA VAL A 336 -13.73 -8.17 -4.92
C VAL A 336 -14.84 -7.95 -3.90
N GLN A 337 -15.93 -7.27 -4.27
CA GLN A 337 -17.10 -7.16 -3.41
C GLN A 337 -17.72 -8.54 -3.14
N ASP A 338 -17.84 -9.39 -4.16
CA ASP A 338 -18.35 -10.75 -4.01
C ASP A 338 -17.43 -11.60 -3.11
N ALA A 339 -16.11 -11.46 -3.26
CA ALA A 339 -15.11 -12.12 -2.42
C ALA A 339 -15.19 -11.72 -0.93
N THR A 340 -15.64 -10.48 -0.64
CA THR A 340 -15.84 -10.00 0.74
C THR A 340 -17.19 -10.36 1.38
N ARG A 341 -18.15 -10.89 0.62
CA ARG A 341 -19.44 -11.33 1.19
C ARG A 341 -19.22 -12.45 2.21
N PRO A 342 -20.17 -12.72 3.13
CA PRO A 342 -20.01 -13.76 4.16
C PRO A 342 -19.60 -15.15 3.63
N GLU A 343 -20.03 -15.49 2.41
CA GLU A 343 -19.71 -16.75 1.72
C GLU A 343 -18.52 -16.65 0.75
N GLY A 344 -17.91 -15.47 0.64
CA GLY A 344 -16.81 -15.18 -0.27
C GLY A 344 -15.46 -15.69 0.25
N GLN A 345 -14.49 -15.83 -0.66
CA GLN A 345 -13.19 -16.45 -0.34
C GLN A 345 -12.41 -15.65 0.72
N ALA A 346 -12.37 -14.31 0.60
CA ALA A 346 -11.68 -13.47 1.57
C ALA A 346 -12.29 -13.56 2.99
N ALA A 347 -13.61 -13.73 3.09
CA ALA A 347 -14.29 -13.93 4.38
C ALA A 347 -13.94 -15.30 5.00
N ARG A 348 -13.88 -16.36 4.18
CA ARG A 348 -13.47 -17.71 4.62
C ARG A 348 -12.01 -17.74 5.08
N ASP A 349 -11.12 -17.06 4.36
CA ASP A 349 -9.70 -17.00 4.71
C ASP A 349 -9.46 -16.18 5.97
N LEU A 350 -10.21 -15.08 6.18
CA LEU A 350 -10.18 -14.34 7.44
C LEU A 350 -10.64 -15.22 8.62
N LYS A 351 -11.73 -15.99 8.44
CA LYS A 351 -12.20 -16.93 9.48
C LYS A 351 -11.14 -17.99 9.78
N THR A 352 -10.51 -18.55 8.75
CA THR A 352 -9.42 -19.54 8.89
C THR A 352 -8.22 -18.94 9.62
N LEU A 353 -7.84 -17.70 9.32
CA LEU A 353 -6.77 -17.00 10.04
C LEU A 353 -7.13 -16.80 11.52
N ILE A 354 -8.37 -16.40 11.82
CA ILE A 354 -8.85 -16.26 13.21
C ILE A 354 -8.77 -17.61 13.94
N GLU A 355 -9.19 -18.70 13.30
CA GLU A 355 -9.11 -20.06 13.87
C GLU A 355 -7.66 -20.48 14.10
N ILE A 356 -6.74 -20.23 13.16
CA ILE A 356 -5.31 -20.51 13.32
C ILE A 356 -4.75 -19.77 14.54
N ILE A 357 -5.01 -18.47 14.64
CA ILE A 357 -4.55 -17.65 15.78
C ILE A 357 -5.19 -18.11 17.09
N SER A 358 -6.45 -18.54 17.04
CA SER A 358 -7.20 -18.99 18.21
C SER A 358 -6.93 -20.43 18.63
N THR A 359 -6.34 -21.28 17.78
CA THR A 359 -6.08 -22.72 18.07
C THR A 359 -4.63 -23.01 18.41
N THR A 360 -3.68 -22.18 18.00
CA THR A 360 -2.26 -22.46 18.24
C THR A 360 -1.93 -22.32 19.74
N SER A 361 -1.32 -23.36 20.29
CA SER A 361 -0.69 -23.43 21.61
C SER A 361 0.80 -23.59 21.41
#